data_AF-A0A1V9KIM6-F1
#
_entry.id   AF-A0A1V9KIM6-F1
#
_cell.length_a   1.000
_cell.length_b   1.000
_cell.length_c   1.000
_cell.angle_alpha   90.00
_cell.angle_beta   90.00
_cell.angle_gamma   90.00
#
_symmetry.space_group_name_H-M   'P 1'
#
loop_
_entity.id
_entity.type
_entity.pdbx_description
1 polymer ?
#
loop_
_entity_poly.entity_id
_entity_poly.type
_entity_poly.pdbx_seq_one_letter_code
_entity_poly.pdbx_strand_id
1 'polypeptide(L)'
;MSAEYATFGLAPAMRAGEVLANGDFQVHRDFVDFVVDGRPLLFRLSDLDAVSPLASDVPPAIFTAQVRGLLLEADAPLSDGRHVIYGCPECEGIECGAVTALIEREDDDYVWRDFAWQTGERPDLERNGYHGMGPFRFHGTEYRAALNSLLDADADAGHRPRVLLIGPRVALLARLAAALRAIGIGADIARDTTGVPAGELRVYGAVVYGPSVGAAERAAVREAFDAAAIEVPHVEGLAPIVPLLVAQVEHALDRGPLELRRLTRLVAADGEAGIEVTSTCRVRLTAYRLDRLGRGHAHDVFDGVLETGRHRIPLEARAVKGASFVVARTSGGVLVEAMAR
;
A
#
# COMPACT_ATOMS: atom_id res chain seq x y z
N MET A 1 -6.99 35.06 -16.00
CA MET A 1 -7.04 34.73 -14.56
C MET A 1 -5.74 34.02 -14.26
N SER A 2 -4.93 34.55 -13.34
CA SER A 2 -3.68 33.87 -12.92
C SER A 2 -4.08 32.49 -12.40
N ALA A 3 -3.59 31.41 -13.01
CA ALA A 3 -3.72 30.10 -12.39
C ALA A 3 -3.02 30.21 -11.03
N GLU A 4 -3.74 29.96 -9.95
CA GLU A 4 -3.16 29.87 -8.63
C GLU A 4 -2.17 28.70 -8.64
N TYR A 5 -0.95 28.93 -8.14
CA TYR A 5 0.04 27.87 -8.07
C TYR A 5 -0.47 26.77 -7.13
N ALA A 6 -0.39 25.53 -7.59
CA ALA A 6 -0.63 24.36 -6.78
C ALA A 6 0.64 23.98 -6.02
N THR A 7 0.51 23.37 -4.84
CA THR A 7 1.67 22.80 -4.15
C THR A 7 1.97 21.41 -4.71
N PHE A 8 3.26 21.05 -4.77
CA PHE A 8 3.72 19.73 -5.17
C PHE A 8 4.47 19.06 -4.02
N GLY A 9 4.09 17.83 -3.71
CA GLY A 9 4.75 17.01 -2.71
C GLY A 9 4.74 15.53 -3.09
N LEU A 10 5.43 14.75 -2.28
CA LEU A 10 5.58 13.31 -2.46
C LEU A 10 5.30 12.64 -1.12
N ALA A 11 4.60 11.51 -1.14
CA ALA A 11 4.32 10.74 0.07
C ALA A 11 4.45 9.24 -0.20
N PRO A 12 5.01 8.45 0.75
CA PRO A 12 4.93 7.00 0.68
C PRO A 12 3.47 6.54 0.62
N ALA A 13 3.19 5.60 -0.26
CA ALA A 13 1.90 4.97 -0.43
C ALA A 13 2.07 3.46 -0.68
N MET A 14 0.98 2.74 -0.50
CA MET A 14 0.94 1.29 -0.68
C MET A 14 -0.29 0.90 -1.47
N ARG A 15 -0.13 -0.08 -2.35
CA ARG A 15 -1.23 -0.86 -2.93
C ARG A 15 -1.24 -2.21 -2.25
N ALA A 16 -2.28 -2.47 -1.47
CA ALA A 16 -2.36 -3.68 -0.65
C ALA A 16 -2.56 -4.92 -1.55
N GLY A 17 -1.72 -5.93 -1.39
CA GLY A 17 -1.86 -7.25 -2.01
C GLY A 17 -3.04 -8.04 -1.44
N GLU A 18 -3.35 -9.18 -2.04
CA GLU A 18 -4.37 -10.08 -1.50
C GLU A 18 -4.10 -11.51 -1.93
N VAL A 19 -4.41 -12.46 -1.04
CA VAL A 19 -4.53 -13.87 -1.42
C VAL A 19 -6.02 -14.19 -1.52
N LEU A 20 -6.48 -14.41 -2.75
CA LEU A 20 -7.88 -14.63 -3.05
C LEU A 20 -8.30 -16.07 -2.71
N ALA A 21 -9.59 -16.26 -2.46
CA ALA A 21 -10.15 -17.56 -2.05
C ALA A 21 -9.96 -18.66 -3.12
N ASN A 22 -9.82 -18.29 -4.39
CA ASN A 22 -9.57 -19.19 -5.51
C ASN A 22 -8.08 -19.54 -5.69
N GLY A 23 -7.18 -18.98 -4.88
CA GLY A 23 -5.74 -19.21 -4.96
C GLY A 23 -4.99 -18.20 -5.84
N ASP A 24 -5.69 -17.30 -6.51
CA ASP A 24 -5.07 -16.16 -7.20
C ASP A 24 -4.51 -15.16 -6.18
N PHE A 25 -3.60 -14.31 -6.63
CA PHE A 25 -3.01 -13.27 -5.80
C PHE A 25 -3.03 -11.93 -6.52
N GLN A 26 -3.11 -10.89 -5.71
CA GLN A 26 -2.90 -9.53 -6.12
C GLN A 26 -1.62 -9.02 -5.49
N VAL A 27 -0.80 -8.30 -6.26
CA VAL A 27 0.54 -7.98 -5.81
C VAL A 27 0.55 -6.74 -4.91
N HIS A 28 1.33 -6.82 -3.83
CA HIS A 28 1.64 -5.68 -2.98
C HIS A 28 2.63 -4.76 -3.68
N ARG A 29 2.39 -3.45 -3.64
CA ARG A 29 3.36 -2.44 -4.10
C ARG A 29 3.54 -1.38 -3.03
N ASP A 30 4.79 -1.05 -2.73
CA ASP A 30 5.11 0.22 -2.09
C ASP A 30 5.53 1.20 -3.19
N PHE A 31 5.03 2.42 -3.15
CA PHE A 31 5.32 3.44 -4.17
C PHE A 31 5.28 4.84 -3.57
N VAL A 32 5.70 5.83 -4.35
CA VAL A 32 5.59 7.24 -3.98
C VAL A 32 4.42 7.87 -4.71
N ASP A 33 3.41 8.32 -3.98
CA ASP A 33 2.28 9.05 -4.55
C ASP A 33 2.58 10.56 -4.69
N PHE A 34 1.93 11.19 -5.66
CA PHE A 34 1.99 12.62 -5.88
C PHE A 34 0.97 13.32 -4.99
N VAL A 35 1.42 14.29 -4.20
CA VAL A 35 0.57 15.10 -3.33
C VAL A 35 0.40 16.47 -3.95
N VAL A 36 -0.83 16.82 -4.31
CA VAL A 36 -1.19 18.11 -4.90
C VAL A 36 -2.15 18.84 -3.97
N ASP A 37 -1.78 20.04 -3.54
CA ASP A 37 -2.52 20.84 -2.55
C ASP A 37 -2.75 20.08 -1.23
N GLY A 38 -1.73 19.33 -0.78
CA GLY A 38 -1.79 18.53 0.43
C GLY A 38 -2.69 17.29 0.35
N ARG A 39 -3.20 16.92 -0.84
CA ARG A 39 -4.02 15.72 -1.04
C ARG A 39 -3.36 14.75 -2.02
N PRO A 40 -3.38 13.43 -1.76
CA PRO A 40 -2.89 12.46 -2.72
C PRO A 40 -3.66 12.58 -4.03
N LEU A 41 -2.96 12.69 -5.16
CA LEU A 41 -3.58 12.87 -6.47
C LEU A 41 -4.39 11.62 -6.85
N LEU A 42 -3.96 10.43 -6.42
CA LEU A 42 -4.72 9.19 -6.57
C LEU A 42 -6.11 9.28 -5.91
N PHE A 43 -6.29 10.12 -4.87
CA PHE A 43 -7.59 10.26 -4.20
C PHE A 43 -8.61 10.98 -5.05
N ARG A 44 -8.14 11.80 -6.00
CA ARG A 44 -8.96 12.49 -6.98
C ARG A 44 -9.40 11.54 -8.13
N LEU A 45 -8.83 10.34 -8.20
CA LEU A 45 -9.15 9.28 -9.17
C LEU A 45 -9.95 8.18 -8.45
N SER A 46 -11.27 8.28 -8.49
CA SER A 46 -12.16 7.38 -7.74
C SER A 46 -12.02 5.93 -8.22
N ASP A 47 -11.85 4.99 -7.27
CA ASP A 47 -11.81 3.54 -7.48
C ASP A 47 -10.78 3.00 -8.49
N LEU A 48 -9.72 3.77 -8.75
CA LEU A 48 -8.60 3.31 -9.56
C LEU A 48 -7.65 2.42 -8.74
N ASP A 49 -7.42 1.18 -9.20
CA ASP A 49 -6.33 0.31 -8.74
C ASP A 49 -5.11 0.55 -9.62
N ALA A 50 -4.30 1.54 -9.23
CA ALA A 50 -3.09 1.94 -9.95
C ALA A 50 -2.03 2.46 -8.99
N VAL A 51 -0.78 2.40 -9.43
CA VAL A 51 0.41 2.89 -8.70
C VAL A 51 1.18 3.85 -9.56
N SER A 52 1.94 4.76 -8.96
CA SER A 52 2.82 5.63 -9.74
C SER A 52 4.00 4.82 -10.32
N PRO A 53 4.67 5.31 -11.36
CA PRO A 53 5.92 4.72 -11.84
C PRO A 53 7.08 4.75 -10.84
N LEU A 54 6.90 5.43 -9.70
CA LEU A 54 7.88 5.56 -8.62
C LEU A 54 7.67 4.45 -7.57
N ALA A 55 7.50 3.20 -8.03
CA ALA A 55 7.36 2.04 -7.16
C ALA A 55 8.74 1.56 -6.66
N SER A 56 8.79 1.04 -5.43
CA SER A 56 10.05 0.66 -4.76
C SER A 56 10.68 -0.63 -5.30
N ASP A 57 9.90 -1.44 -6.01
CA ASP A 57 10.33 -2.73 -6.55
C ASP A 57 10.82 -2.66 -7.99
N VAL A 58 10.82 -1.46 -8.59
CA VAL A 58 11.43 -1.23 -9.91
C VAL A 58 12.96 -1.11 -9.76
N PRO A 59 13.76 -1.57 -10.75
CA PRO A 59 15.21 -1.46 -10.68
C PRO A 59 15.68 0.01 -10.54
N PRO A 60 16.75 0.31 -9.78
CA PRO A 60 17.20 1.69 -9.53
C PRO A 60 17.45 2.53 -10.79
N ALA A 61 17.94 1.90 -11.88
CA ALA A 61 18.12 2.57 -13.16
C ALA A 61 16.79 2.98 -13.80
N ILE A 62 15.75 2.13 -13.71
CA ILE A 62 14.41 2.45 -14.19
C ILE A 62 13.80 3.53 -13.31
N PHE A 63 13.88 3.41 -11.98
CA PHE A 63 13.41 4.43 -11.04
C PHE A 63 14.02 5.81 -11.35
N THR A 64 15.34 5.87 -11.51
CA THR A 64 16.06 7.10 -11.88
C THR A 64 15.57 7.68 -13.20
N ALA A 65 15.32 6.82 -14.21
CA ALA A 65 14.79 7.26 -15.49
C ALA A 65 13.37 7.83 -15.37
N GLN A 66 12.51 7.23 -14.53
CA GLN A 66 11.16 7.75 -14.26
C GLN A 66 11.22 9.14 -13.62
N VAL A 67 12.07 9.34 -12.60
CA VAL A 67 12.25 10.65 -11.96
C VAL A 67 12.75 11.70 -12.96
N ARG A 68 13.75 11.36 -13.79
CA ARG A 68 14.29 12.27 -14.82
C ARG A 68 13.27 12.59 -15.91
N GLY A 69 12.40 11.64 -16.27
CA GLY A 69 11.28 11.88 -17.18
C GLY A 69 10.32 12.93 -16.61
N LEU A 70 9.93 12.80 -15.34
CA LEU A 70 9.08 13.78 -14.66
C LEU A 70 9.73 15.17 -14.53
N LEU A 71 11.07 15.24 -14.50
CA LEU A 71 11.84 16.50 -14.53
C LEU A 71 11.98 17.10 -15.94
N LEU A 72 11.50 16.40 -16.98
CA LEU A 72 11.68 16.73 -18.40
C LEU A 72 13.17 16.78 -18.82
N GLU A 73 14.00 15.93 -18.21
CA GLU A 73 15.41 15.74 -18.57
C GLU A 73 15.62 14.59 -19.56
N ALA A 74 14.57 13.81 -19.81
CA ALA A 74 14.49 12.75 -20.81
C ALA A 74 13.24 12.95 -21.68
N ASP A 75 13.24 12.35 -22.86
CA ASP A 75 12.07 12.37 -23.76
C ASP A 75 10.86 11.70 -23.09
N ALA A 76 9.68 12.23 -23.38
CA ALA A 76 8.43 11.68 -22.87
C ALA A 76 8.27 10.21 -23.31
N PRO A 77 7.82 9.32 -22.40
CA PRO A 77 7.70 7.90 -22.72
C PRO A 77 6.57 7.60 -23.70
N LEU A 78 5.62 8.52 -23.87
CA LEU A 78 4.47 8.37 -24.76
C LEU A 78 4.45 9.47 -25.83
N SER A 79 3.67 9.22 -26.88
CA SER A 79 3.44 10.19 -27.95
C SER A 79 2.89 11.52 -27.40
N ASP A 80 3.14 12.59 -28.15
CA ASP A 80 2.64 13.95 -27.85
C ASP A 80 3.08 14.51 -26.49
N GLY A 81 4.23 14.05 -25.94
CA GLY A 81 4.80 14.59 -24.71
C GLY A 81 4.17 14.06 -23.42
N ARG A 82 3.37 13.00 -23.50
CA ARG A 82 2.60 12.50 -22.35
C ARG A 82 3.42 11.55 -21.47
N HIS A 83 3.15 11.63 -20.17
CA HIS A 83 3.82 10.86 -19.13
C HIS A 83 2.81 9.99 -18.41
N VAL A 84 3.23 8.79 -17.99
CA VAL A 84 2.44 7.94 -17.10
C VAL A 84 2.49 8.52 -15.69
N ILE A 85 1.32 8.81 -15.13
CA ILE A 85 1.18 9.29 -13.75
C ILE A 85 0.79 8.12 -12.84
N TYR A 86 -0.13 7.28 -13.30
CA TYR A 86 -0.48 6.01 -12.63
C TYR A 86 -0.64 4.90 -13.64
N GLY A 87 -0.04 3.74 -13.39
CA GLY A 87 -0.10 2.56 -14.24
C GLY A 87 -0.67 1.34 -13.52
N CYS A 88 -0.96 0.30 -14.30
CA CYS A 88 -1.41 -0.98 -13.78
C CYS A 88 -0.35 -1.57 -12.81
N PRO A 89 -0.74 -1.96 -11.58
CA PRO A 89 0.21 -2.48 -10.58
C PRO A 89 0.78 -3.84 -10.97
N GLU A 90 0.16 -4.58 -11.89
CA GLU A 90 0.56 -5.93 -12.26
C GLU A 90 1.52 -5.97 -13.44
N CYS A 91 1.30 -5.10 -14.44
CA CYS A 91 1.96 -5.21 -15.74
C CYS A 91 2.79 -3.96 -16.11
N GLU A 92 2.57 -2.82 -15.44
CA GLU A 92 3.16 -1.49 -15.71
C GLU A 92 2.93 -0.95 -17.15
N GLY A 93 2.35 -1.75 -18.03
CA GLY A 93 2.09 -1.42 -19.42
C GLY A 93 0.81 -0.62 -19.60
N ILE A 94 0.84 0.31 -20.55
CA ILE A 94 -0.32 1.14 -20.92
C ILE A 94 -1.49 0.32 -21.47
N GLU A 95 -1.25 -0.87 -22.02
CA GLU A 95 -2.30 -1.75 -22.58
C GLU A 95 -3.32 -2.19 -21.52
N CYS A 96 -2.88 -2.37 -20.26
CA CYS A 96 -3.76 -2.63 -19.12
C CYS A 96 -4.54 -1.37 -18.68
N GLY A 97 -4.13 -0.20 -19.20
CA GLY A 97 -4.63 1.12 -18.88
C GLY A 97 -3.74 1.89 -17.90
N ALA A 98 -3.56 3.17 -18.19
CA ALA A 98 -2.80 4.11 -17.38
C ALA A 98 -3.48 5.47 -17.33
N VAL A 99 -3.33 6.16 -16.21
CA VAL A 99 -3.58 7.59 -16.12
C VAL A 99 -2.34 8.33 -16.58
N THR A 100 -2.50 9.13 -17.62
CA THR A 100 -1.42 9.87 -18.25
C THR A 100 -1.77 11.35 -18.31
N ALA A 101 -0.74 12.19 -18.31
CA ALA A 101 -0.88 13.65 -18.38
C ALA A 101 0.17 14.23 -19.32
N LEU A 102 -0.11 15.41 -19.87
CA LEU A 102 0.91 16.24 -20.51
C LEU A 102 1.67 16.98 -19.41
N ILE A 103 3.01 16.89 -19.44
CA ILE A 103 3.89 17.63 -18.54
C ILE A 103 4.72 18.57 -19.40
N GLU A 104 4.57 19.87 -19.16
CA GLU A 104 5.28 20.91 -19.90
C GLU A 104 6.06 21.79 -18.93
N ARG A 105 7.17 22.35 -19.45
CA ARG A 105 7.89 23.41 -18.76
C ARG A 105 7.47 24.76 -19.33
N GLU A 106 6.92 25.62 -18.48
CA GLU A 106 6.60 27.01 -18.80
C GLU A 106 7.51 27.93 -18.01
N ASP A 107 8.46 28.57 -18.68
CA ASP A 107 9.57 29.30 -18.06
C ASP A 107 10.39 28.39 -17.11
N ASP A 108 10.36 28.66 -15.80
CA ASP A 108 10.99 27.83 -14.78
C ASP A 108 10.01 26.84 -14.12
N ASP A 109 8.71 26.96 -14.39
CA ASP A 109 7.65 26.19 -13.75
C ASP A 109 7.25 24.94 -14.54
N TYR A 110 6.58 24.02 -13.85
CA TYR A 110 6.04 22.80 -14.45
C TYR A 110 4.51 22.85 -14.47
N VAL A 111 3.92 22.47 -15.59
CA VAL A 111 2.47 22.40 -15.77
C VAL A 111 2.06 20.97 -16.10
N TRP A 112 1.19 20.41 -15.26
CA TRP A 112 0.54 19.12 -15.52
C TRP A 112 -0.89 19.38 -15.98
N ARG A 113 -1.26 18.89 -17.17
CA ARG A 113 -2.59 19.10 -17.73
C ARG A 113 -3.07 17.94 -18.57
N ASP A 114 -4.32 18.05 -19.02
CA ASP A 114 -4.95 17.10 -19.95
C ASP A 114 -4.85 15.65 -19.46
N PHE A 115 -5.17 15.41 -18.18
CA PHE A 115 -5.15 14.08 -17.59
C PHE A 115 -6.18 13.18 -18.28
N ALA A 116 -5.80 11.95 -18.61
CA ALA A 116 -6.72 11.00 -19.23
C ALA A 116 -6.38 9.55 -18.92
N TRP A 117 -7.40 8.70 -18.99
CA TRP A 117 -7.21 7.25 -19.08
C TRP A 117 -6.77 6.88 -20.50
N GLN A 118 -5.64 6.19 -20.63
CA GLN A 118 -5.01 5.83 -21.89
C GLN A 118 -4.68 4.34 -21.92
N THR A 119 -5.12 3.66 -22.98
CA THR A 119 -4.86 2.23 -23.23
C THR A 119 -4.13 1.96 -24.55
N GLY A 120 -3.75 3.02 -25.29
CA GLY A 120 -3.13 2.90 -26.61
C GLY A 120 -2.29 4.14 -26.93
N GLU A 121 -1.93 4.33 -28.20
CA GLU A 121 -0.95 5.36 -28.60
C GLU A 121 -1.36 6.79 -28.22
N ARG A 122 -2.65 7.13 -28.39
CA ARG A 122 -3.21 8.46 -28.05
C ARG A 122 -4.53 8.32 -27.27
N PRO A 123 -4.78 9.18 -26.27
CA PRO A 123 -6.06 9.23 -25.58
C PRO A 123 -7.14 9.93 -26.43
N ASP A 124 -8.40 9.60 -26.19
CA ASP A 124 -9.54 10.47 -26.50
C ASP A 124 -9.83 11.32 -25.26
N LEU A 125 -9.42 12.59 -25.25
CA LEU A 125 -9.57 13.46 -24.08
C LEU A 125 -11.02 13.81 -23.76
N GLU A 126 -11.90 13.86 -24.76
CA GLU A 126 -13.32 14.15 -24.53
C GLU A 126 -13.98 12.99 -23.77
N ARG A 127 -13.68 11.76 -24.19
CA ARG A 127 -14.28 10.56 -23.62
C ARG A 127 -13.58 10.05 -22.37
N ASN A 128 -12.25 10.10 -22.34
CA ASN A 128 -11.43 9.48 -21.30
C ASN A 128 -10.66 10.51 -20.45
N GLY A 129 -10.87 11.81 -20.68
CA GLY A 129 -10.28 12.87 -19.90
C GLY A 129 -10.84 12.93 -18.49
N TYR A 130 -9.97 13.19 -17.52
CA TYR A 130 -10.36 13.51 -16.16
C TYR A 130 -10.73 15.00 -16.09
N HIS A 131 -11.90 15.33 -16.63
CA HIS A 131 -12.42 16.70 -16.67
C HIS A 131 -12.51 17.29 -15.26
N GLY A 132 -11.86 18.42 -15.02
CA GLY A 132 -11.73 19.05 -13.69
C GLY A 132 -10.46 18.66 -12.91
N MET A 133 -9.58 17.84 -13.49
CA MET A 133 -8.23 17.59 -12.98
C MET A 133 -7.21 18.47 -13.70
N GLY A 134 -6.59 19.38 -12.95
CA GLY A 134 -5.65 20.35 -13.51
C GLY A 134 -6.32 21.41 -14.40
N PRO A 135 -5.53 22.25 -15.09
CA PRO A 135 -4.07 22.26 -15.09
C PRO A 135 -3.51 22.58 -13.69
N PHE A 136 -2.48 21.85 -13.27
CA PHE A 136 -1.73 22.17 -12.06
C PHE A 136 -0.44 22.87 -12.48
N ARG A 137 -0.23 24.09 -11.98
CA ARG A 137 1.03 24.82 -12.16
C ARG A 137 1.83 24.75 -10.87
N PHE A 138 3.04 24.25 -10.94
CA PHE A 138 3.94 24.08 -9.81
C PHE A 138 5.13 25.02 -9.92
N HIS A 139 5.54 25.60 -8.79
CA HIS A 139 6.78 26.35 -8.73
C HIS A 139 7.97 25.42 -9.04
N GLY A 140 8.77 25.81 -10.03
CA GLY A 140 9.90 25.00 -10.50
C GLY A 140 10.87 24.54 -9.42
N THR A 141 11.17 25.44 -8.49
CA THR A 141 12.09 25.18 -7.37
C THR A 141 11.56 24.07 -6.45
N GLU A 142 10.30 24.14 -6.05
CA GLU A 142 9.65 23.16 -5.16
C GLU A 142 9.48 21.81 -5.86
N TYR A 143 9.02 21.82 -7.11
CA TYR A 143 8.83 20.63 -7.92
C TYR A 143 10.13 19.84 -8.11
N ARG A 144 11.21 20.53 -8.53
CA ARG A 144 12.53 19.90 -8.71
C ARG A 144 13.12 19.43 -7.39
N ALA A 145 12.98 20.21 -6.31
CA ALA A 145 13.50 19.81 -5.00
C ALA A 145 12.83 18.53 -4.51
N ALA A 146 11.50 18.42 -4.64
CA ALA A 146 10.76 17.22 -4.27
C ALA A 146 11.24 15.99 -5.06
N LEU A 147 11.30 16.07 -6.39
CA LEU A 147 11.72 14.93 -7.23
C LEU A 147 13.20 14.56 -7.03
N ASN A 148 14.11 15.53 -6.92
CA ASN A 148 15.53 15.26 -6.68
C ASN A 148 15.79 14.60 -5.32
N SER A 149 14.96 14.88 -4.31
CA SER A 149 15.07 14.20 -3.01
C SER A 149 14.93 12.67 -3.11
N LEU A 150 14.24 12.16 -4.15
CA LEU A 150 14.13 10.72 -4.42
C LEU A 150 15.41 10.11 -5.01
N LEU A 151 16.27 10.91 -5.63
CA LEU A 151 17.57 10.48 -6.16
C LEU A 151 18.66 10.53 -5.09
N ASP A 152 18.52 11.45 -4.13
CA ASP A 152 19.46 11.64 -3.02
C ASP A 152 19.21 10.68 -1.84
N ALA A 153 17.98 10.16 -1.71
CA ALA A 153 17.68 9.09 -0.77
C ALA A 153 18.47 7.84 -1.19
N ASP A 154 19.49 7.49 -0.40
CA ASP A 154 20.45 6.41 -0.66
C ASP A 154 19.80 5.17 -1.31
N ALA A 155 20.55 4.58 -2.24
CA ALA A 155 20.23 3.39 -3.04
C ALA A 155 19.95 2.09 -2.26
N ASP A 156 19.54 2.17 -0.98
CA ASP A 156 18.88 1.11 -0.22
C ASP A 156 17.39 0.93 -0.61
N ALA A 157 16.86 1.85 -1.44
CA ALA A 157 15.47 1.89 -1.92
C ALA A 157 15.05 0.77 -2.89
N GLY A 158 15.83 -0.30 -3.04
CA GLY A 158 15.56 -1.42 -3.96
C GLY A 158 15.13 -2.74 -3.30
N HIS A 159 14.86 -2.75 -1.99
CA HIS A 159 14.43 -3.97 -1.32
C HIS A 159 12.92 -3.98 -1.13
N ARG A 160 12.26 -4.91 -1.85
CA ARG A 160 10.89 -5.38 -1.54
C ARG A 160 10.74 -5.51 -0.03
N PRO A 161 9.61 -5.08 0.56
CA PRO A 161 9.42 -5.15 2.00
C PRO A 161 9.67 -6.59 2.46
N ARG A 162 10.59 -6.77 3.41
CA ARG A 162 10.89 -8.09 4.00
C ARG A 162 10.40 -8.15 5.43
N VAL A 163 9.92 -9.30 5.86
CA VAL A 163 9.47 -9.52 7.24
C VAL A 163 10.15 -10.72 7.86
N LEU A 164 10.42 -10.62 9.16
CA LEU A 164 10.96 -11.71 9.97
C LEU A 164 9.82 -12.45 10.67
N LEU A 165 9.61 -13.71 10.33
CA LEU A 165 8.61 -14.57 10.93
C LEU A 165 9.23 -15.39 12.08
N ILE A 166 8.77 -15.14 13.31
CA ILE A 166 9.29 -15.79 14.52
C ILE A 166 8.29 -16.82 15.04
N GLY A 167 8.77 -18.05 15.30
CA GLY A 167 8.06 -18.98 16.18
C GLY A 167 8.24 -20.47 15.88
N PRO A 168 7.67 -21.33 16.74
CA PRO A 168 7.95 -22.77 16.71
C PRO A 168 7.14 -23.55 15.65
N ARG A 169 6.05 -22.99 15.13
CA ARG A 169 5.14 -23.67 14.17
C ARG A 169 5.61 -23.51 12.73
N VAL A 170 6.71 -24.16 12.37
CA VAL A 170 7.36 -24.04 11.06
C VAL A 170 6.39 -24.23 9.88
N ALA A 171 5.48 -25.20 9.93
CA ALA A 171 4.52 -25.44 8.83
C ALA A 171 3.51 -24.30 8.63
N LEU A 172 3.14 -23.57 9.69
CA LEU A 172 2.29 -22.38 9.56
C LEU A 172 3.11 -21.22 8.98
N LEU A 173 4.31 -20.99 9.53
CA LEU A 173 5.18 -19.90 9.08
C LEU A 173 5.65 -20.09 7.63
N ALA A 174 5.89 -21.33 7.20
CA ALA A 174 6.22 -21.64 5.80
C ALA A 174 5.07 -21.30 4.84
N ARG A 175 3.82 -21.60 5.23
CA ARG A 175 2.64 -21.22 4.42
C ARG A 175 2.44 -19.72 4.38
N LEU A 176 2.64 -19.02 5.51
CA LEU A 176 2.61 -17.56 5.56
C LEU A 176 3.70 -16.94 4.69
N ALA A 177 4.94 -17.41 4.81
CA ALA A 177 6.05 -16.94 3.98
C ALA A 177 5.80 -17.15 2.48
N ALA A 178 5.23 -18.30 2.10
CA ALA A 178 4.85 -18.56 0.72
C ALA A 178 3.77 -17.58 0.23
N ALA A 179 2.74 -17.32 1.04
CA ALA A 179 1.68 -16.37 0.72
C ALA A 179 2.22 -14.93 0.58
N LEU A 180 3.07 -14.48 1.51
CA LEU A 180 3.71 -13.17 1.45
C LEU A 180 4.58 -13.01 0.20
N ARG A 181 5.39 -14.03 -0.12
CA ARG A 181 6.24 -14.00 -1.32
C ARG A 181 5.43 -13.98 -2.61
N ALA A 182 4.27 -14.66 -2.64
CA ALA A 182 3.38 -14.64 -3.79
C ALA A 182 2.83 -13.23 -4.06
N ILE A 183 2.56 -12.44 -3.02
CA ILE A 183 2.16 -11.03 -3.15
C ILE A 183 3.35 -10.06 -3.21
N GLY A 184 4.59 -10.54 -3.34
CA GLY A 184 5.78 -9.67 -3.50
C GLY A 184 6.48 -9.25 -2.20
N ILE A 185 6.01 -9.67 -1.03
CA ILE A 185 6.62 -9.39 0.27
C ILE A 185 7.65 -10.48 0.61
N GLY A 186 8.91 -10.10 0.83
CA GLY A 186 9.94 -11.00 1.30
C GLY A 186 9.65 -11.53 2.70
N ALA A 187 9.94 -12.79 2.97
CA ALA A 187 9.71 -13.36 4.30
C ALA A 187 10.81 -14.36 4.65
N ASP A 188 11.42 -14.18 5.82
CA ASP A 188 12.38 -15.13 6.40
C ASP A 188 11.81 -15.73 7.69
N ILE A 189 12.14 -16.98 7.97
CA ILE A 189 11.63 -17.71 9.14
C ILE A 189 12.79 -17.97 10.09
N ALA A 190 12.63 -17.56 11.34
CA ALA A 190 13.58 -17.87 12.41
C ALA A 190 12.85 -18.34 13.68
N ARG A 191 13.58 -19.02 14.57
CA ARG A 191 13.05 -19.39 15.88
C ARG A 191 13.17 -18.24 16.88
N ASP A 192 14.28 -17.53 16.81
CA ASP A 192 14.63 -16.35 17.60
C ASP A 192 15.65 -15.51 16.81
N THR A 193 16.15 -14.44 17.41
CA THR A 193 17.18 -13.54 16.84
C THR A 193 18.57 -13.77 17.45
N THR A 194 18.79 -14.89 18.15
CA THR A 194 20.04 -15.17 18.85
C THR A 194 21.18 -15.28 17.84
N GLY A 195 22.19 -14.43 17.98
CA GLY A 195 23.37 -14.44 17.11
C GLY A 195 23.17 -13.79 15.74
N VAL A 196 22.03 -13.15 15.49
CA VAL A 196 21.80 -12.37 14.25
C VAL A 196 22.50 -11.00 14.39
N PRO A 197 23.43 -10.64 13.49
CA PRO A 197 24.08 -9.33 13.52
C PRO A 197 23.10 -8.18 13.28
N ALA A 198 23.34 -7.02 13.90
CA ALA A 198 22.52 -5.83 13.73
C ALA A 198 22.35 -5.38 12.26
N GLY A 199 23.38 -5.59 11.43
CA GLY A 199 23.31 -5.30 9.99
C GLY A 199 22.28 -6.13 9.24
N GLU A 200 22.07 -7.39 9.65
CA GLU A 200 21.08 -8.28 9.03
C GLU A 200 19.66 -7.95 9.50
N LEU A 201 19.48 -7.36 10.69
CA LEU A 201 18.16 -6.97 11.19
C LEU A 201 17.57 -5.78 10.42
N ARG A 202 18.40 -4.90 9.84
CA ARG A 202 17.97 -3.69 9.14
C ARG A 202 17.16 -3.96 7.87
N VAL A 203 17.26 -5.16 7.32
CA VAL A 203 16.56 -5.53 6.08
C VAL A 203 15.05 -5.77 6.31
N TYR A 204 14.62 -5.96 7.56
CA TYR A 204 13.24 -6.29 7.88
C TYR A 204 12.43 -5.03 8.17
N GLY A 205 11.31 -4.88 7.46
CA GLY A 205 10.34 -3.82 7.68
C GLY A 205 9.31 -4.12 8.77
N ALA A 206 9.19 -5.37 9.21
CA ALA A 206 8.36 -5.78 10.35
C ALA A 206 8.80 -7.15 10.92
N VAL A 207 8.46 -7.40 12.18
CA VAL A 207 8.62 -8.70 12.85
C VAL A 207 7.23 -9.28 13.16
N VAL A 208 7.01 -10.54 12.80
CA VAL A 208 5.73 -11.22 12.96
C VAL A 208 5.89 -12.43 13.87
N TYR A 209 5.21 -12.42 15.01
CA TYR A 209 5.20 -13.53 15.94
C TYR A 209 4.07 -14.50 15.60
N GLY A 210 4.41 -15.78 15.47
CA GLY A 210 3.41 -16.83 15.38
C GLY A 210 2.51 -16.84 16.61
N PRO A 211 1.23 -17.28 16.52
CA PRO A 211 0.26 -17.22 17.62
C PRO A 211 0.62 -18.01 18.89
N SER A 212 1.72 -18.77 18.88
CA SER A 212 2.19 -19.59 20.01
C SER A 212 3.48 -19.10 20.64
N VAL A 213 4.05 -17.99 20.16
CA VAL A 213 5.28 -17.43 20.72
C VAL A 213 4.97 -16.81 22.09
N GLY A 214 5.78 -17.16 23.09
CA GLY A 214 5.59 -16.70 24.47
C GLY A 214 6.04 -15.24 24.69
N ALA A 215 5.57 -14.60 25.75
CA ALA A 215 5.92 -13.21 26.07
C ALA A 215 7.45 -12.99 26.24
N ALA A 216 8.15 -13.95 26.86
CA ALA A 216 9.60 -13.88 27.06
C ALA A 216 10.37 -13.93 25.73
N GLU A 217 9.98 -14.82 24.81
CA GLU A 217 10.58 -14.92 23.47
C GLU A 217 10.36 -13.63 22.67
N ARG A 218 9.15 -13.06 22.75
CA ARG A 218 8.85 -11.77 22.10
C ARG A 218 9.70 -10.64 22.67
N ALA A 219 9.86 -10.58 23.99
CA ALA A 219 10.68 -9.57 24.64
C ALA A 219 12.15 -9.67 24.22
N ALA A 220 12.72 -10.88 24.15
CA ALA A 220 14.09 -11.09 23.69
C ALA A 220 14.31 -10.63 22.24
N VAL A 221 13.34 -10.87 21.35
CA VAL A 221 13.42 -10.38 19.98
C VAL A 221 13.33 -8.85 19.92
N ARG A 222 12.43 -8.23 20.71
CA ARG A 222 12.35 -6.76 20.80
C ARG A 222 13.66 -6.15 21.28
N GLU A 223 14.24 -6.70 22.33
CA GLU A 223 15.53 -6.26 22.87
C GLU A 223 16.65 -6.32 21.82
N ALA A 224 16.65 -7.33 20.94
CA ALA A 224 17.64 -7.41 19.86
C ALA A 224 17.51 -6.28 18.83
N PHE A 225 16.28 -5.88 18.47
CA PHE A 225 16.03 -4.74 17.58
C PHE A 225 16.32 -3.40 18.27
N ASP A 226 15.94 -3.26 19.54
CA ASP A 226 16.22 -2.09 20.36
C ASP A 226 17.74 -1.89 20.52
N ALA A 227 18.50 -2.96 20.80
CA ALA A 227 19.96 -2.94 20.91
C ALA A 227 20.65 -2.60 19.57
N ALA A 228 20.00 -2.89 18.45
CA ALA A 228 20.45 -2.51 17.12
C ALA A 228 20.03 -1.08 16.72
N ALA A 229 19.25 -0.39 17.55
CA ALA A 229 18.61 0.89 17.28
C ALA A 229 17.74 0.87 16.01
N ILE A 230 16.99 -0.22 15.81
CA ILE A 230 16.11 -0.43 14.67
C ILE A 230 14.66 -0.41 15.16
N GLU A 231 13.91 0.60 14.76
CA GLU A 231 12.48 0.68 15.06
C GLU A 231 11.66 0.01 13.95
N VAL A 232 10.98 -1.09 14.30
CA VAL A 232 10.11 -1.82 13.37
C VAL A 232 8.80 -2.22 14.04
N PRO A 233 7.68 -2.28 13.31
CA PRO A 233 6.44 -2.85 13.78
C PRO A 233 6.60 -4.32 14.20
N HIS A 234 6.08 -4.64 15.38
CA HIS A 234 6.05 -5.98 15.94
C HIS A 234 4.61 -6.50 15.99
N VAL A 235 4.29 -7.46 15.13
CA VAL A 235 2.95 -8.00 14.92
C VAL A 235 2.75 -9.27 15.72
N GLU A 236 1.77 -9.28 16.63
CA GLU A 236 1.31 -10.51 17.26
C GLU A 236 0.26 -11.18 16.37
N GLY A 237 0.57 -12.36 15.84
CA GLY A 237 -0.35 -13.10 14.98
C GLY A 237 -1.64 -13.47 15.74
N LEU A 238 -2.78 -12.94 15.30
CA LEU A 238 -4.05 -13.06 16.00
C LEU A 238 -4.60 -14.50 15.98
N ALA A 239 -4.46 -15.17 14.85
CA ALA A 239 -4.92 -16.55 14.66
C ALA A 239 -4.11 -17.25 13.56
N PRO A 240 -4.04 -18.60 13.56
CA PRO A 240 -3.33 -19.36 12.53
C PRO A 240 -4.11 -19.43 11.19
N ILE A 241 -4.63 -18.30 10.73
CA ILE A 241 -5.37 -18.13 9.48
C ILE A 241 -4.48 -17.32 8.54
N VAL A 242 -3.97 -17.93 7.47
CA VAL A 242 -2.94 -17.30 6.61
C VAL A 242 -3.42 -15.97 5.99
N PRO A 243 -4.62 -15.87 5.37
CA PRO A 243 -5.08 -14.59 4.83
C PRO A 243 -5.20 -13.46 5.87
N LEU A 244 -5.61 -13.78 7.11
CA LEU A 244 -5.64 -12.82 8.20
C LEU A 244 -4.23 -12.36 8.59
N LEU A 245 -3.29 -13.30 8.70
CA LEU A 245 -1.89 -12.98 9.02
C LEU A 245 -1.24 -12.13 7.92
N VAL A 246 -1.53 -12.41 6.64
CA VAL A 246 -1.09 -11.56 5.52
C VAL A 246 -1.64 -10.14 5.69
N ALA A 247 -2.94 -9.99 5.94
CA ALA A 247 -3.55 -8.67 6.16
C ALA A 247 -2.94 -7.93 7.38
N GLN A 248 -2.59 -8.64 8.46
CA GLN A 248 -1.91 -8.04 9.61
C GLN A 248 -0.50 -7.54 9.25
N VAL A 249 0.22 -8.29 8.41
CA VAL A 249 1.55 -7.89 7.94
C VAL A 249 1.47 -6.65 7.07
N GLU A 250 0.55 -6.63 6.11
CA GLU A 250 0.35 -5.47 5.24
C GLU A 250 -0.07 -4.21 6.03
N HIS A 251 -1.00 -4.35 6.98
CA HIS A 251 -1.37 -3.26 7.90
C HIS A 251 -0.12 -2.71 8.60
N ALA A 252 0.73 -3.59 9.14
CA ALA A 252 1.92 -3.17 9.86
C ALA A 252 3.00 -2.56 8.95
N LEU A 253 3.07 -2.96 7.68
CA LEU A 253 4.01 -2.42 6.71
C LEU A 253 3.57 -1.07 6.14
N ASP A 254 2.32 -0.64 6.35
CA ASP A 254 1.82 0.64 5.83
C ASP A 254 2.47 1.83 6.53
N ARG A 255 3.40 2.47 5.82
CA ARG A 255 4.18 3.64 6.24
C ARG A 255 3.57 4.97 5.80
N GLY A 256 2.44 4.96 5.10
CA GLY A 256 1.80 6.20 4.63
C GLY A 256 1.35 7.09 5.80
N PRO A 257 1.47 8.42 5.73
CA PRO A 257 0.90 9.30 6.76
C PRO A 257 -0.61 9.05 6.92
N LEU A 258 -1.11 8.95 8.15
CA LEU A 258 -2.52 8.60 8.43
C LEU A 258 -3.50 9.58 7.76
N GLU A 259 -3.15 10.86 7.69
CA GLU A 259 -3.99 11.89 7.05
C GLU A 259 -4.11 11.70 5.54
N LEU A 260 -3.17 10.95 4.94
CA LEU A 260 -3.08 10.65 3.52
C LEU A 260 -3.55 9.23 3.18
N ARG A 261 -4.16 8.49 4.13
CA ARG A 261 -4.74 7.17 3.88
C ARG A 261 -6.25 7.27 3.65
N ARG A 262 -6.79 6.46 2.72
CA ARG A 262 -8.24 6.40 2.48
C ARG A 262 -8.97 5.74 3.64
N LEU A 263 -8.38 4.68 4.19
CA LEU A 263 -8.92 3.88 5.26
C LEU A 263 -8.09 4.15 6.52
N THR A 264 -8.68 4.80 7.53
CA THR A 264 -7.93 5.28 8.71
C THR A 264 -8.34 4.61 10.01
N ARG A 265 -9.53 4.00 10.05
CA ARG A 265 -10.01 3.31 11.24
C ARG A 265 -10.88 2.11 10.91
N LEU A 266 -10.66 1.05 11.67
CA LEU A 266 -11.53 -0.10 11.80
C LEU A 266 -11.76 -0.34 13.29
N VAL A 267 -13.00 -0.61 13.69
CA VAL A 267 -13.36 -1.08 15.03
C VAL A 267 -14.35 -2.21 14.87
N ALA A 268 -14.23 -3.26 15.66
CA ALA A 268 -15.11 -4.42 15.59
C ALA A 268 -15.62 -4.76 17.00
N ALA A 269 -16.89 -4.49 17.27
CA ALA A 269 -17.52 -4.73 18.58
C ALA A 269 -19.02 -4.98 18.42
N ASP A 270 -19.62 -5.73 19.34
CA ASP A 270 -21.08 -5.91 19.46
C ASP A 270 -21.79 -6.38 18.17
N GLY A 271 -21.08 -7.08 17.28
CA GLY A 271 -21.63 -7.53 16.01
C GLY A 271 -21.73 -6.44 14.94
N GLU A 272 -20.98 -5.34 15.09
CA GLU A 272 -20.83 -4.30 14.08
C GLU A 272 -19.34 -4.05 13.76
N ALA A 273 -19.06 -3.66 12.52
CA ALA A 273 -17.79 -3.07 12.12
C ALA A 273 -17.98 -1.57 11.88
N GLY A 274 -17.26 -0.74 12.64
CA GLY A 274 -17.13 0.68 12.41
C GLY A 274 -15.94 0.97 11.50
N ILE A 275 -16.16 1.68 10.39
CA ILE A 275 -15.13 2.02 9.40
C ILE A 275 -15.08 3.53 9.23
N GLU A 276 -13.88 4.10 9.20
CA GLU A 276 -13.66 5.52 8.87
C GLU A 276 -12.87 5.64 7.57
N VAL A 277 -13.44 6.36 6.60
CA VAL A 277 -12.82 6.66 5.32
C VAL A 277 -12.69 8.17 5.10
N THR A 278 -11.55 8.61 4.56
CA THR A 278 -11.22 10.03 4.34
C THR A 278 -11.52 10.50 2.92
N SER A 279 -11.81 9.56 2.02
CA SER A 279 -12.12 9.80 0.61
C SER A 279 -13.03 8.66 0.13
N THR A 280 -13.95 8.99 -0.78
CA THR A 280 -14.87 8.01 -1.37
C THR A 280 -14.08 6.89 -2.06
N CYS A 281 -14.33 5.65 -1.66
CA CYS A 281 -13.63 4.48 -2.18
C CYS A 281 -14.41 3.18 -1.98
N ARG A 282 -14.12 2.19 -2.81
CA ARG A 282 -14.56 0.81 -2.62
C ARG A 282 -13.84 0.17 -1.43
N VAL A 283 -14.63 -0.39 -0.51
CA VAL A 283 -14.17 -1.13 0.67
C VAL A 283 -14.71 -2.55 0.59
N ARG A 284 -13.82 -3.53 0.79
CA ARG A 284 -14.19 -4.93 1.06
C ARG A 284 -13.99 -5.24 2.54
N LEU A 285 -14.99 -5.84 3.17
CA LEU A 285 -14.96 -6.26 4.55
C LEU A 285 -15.11 -7.78 4.62
N THR A 286 -14.10 -8.45 5.18
CA THR A 286 -14.11 -9.92 5.36
C THR A 286 -13.95 -10.25 6.84
N ALA A 287 -14.84 -11.10 7.36
CA ALA A 287 -14.76 -11.62 8.72
C ALA A 287 -14.12 -13.01 8.73
N TYR A 288 -13.10 -13.17 9.55
CA TYR A 288 -12.45 -14.46 9.83
C TYR A 288 -12.87 -14.96 11.21
N ARG A 289 -13.05 -16.27 11.35
CA ARG A 289 -13.30 -16.90 12.66
C ARG A 289 -12.64 -18.25 12.78
N LEU A 290 -12.34 -18.64 14.02
CA LEU A 290 -11.96 -20.01 14.35
C LEU A 290 -13.14 -20.77 14.94
N ASP A 291 -13.38 -21.98 14.42
CA ASP A 291 -14.30 -22.90 15.08
C ASP A 291 -13.65 -23.60 16.29
N ARG A 292 -14.44 -24.42 17.01
CA ARG A 292 -13.98 -25.16 18.19
C ARG A 292 -12.86 -26.16 17.91
N LEU A 293 -12.68 -26.56 16.65
CA LEU A 293 -11.63 -27.47 16.20
C LEU A 293 -10.41 -26.71 15.67
N GLY A 294 -10.40 -25.38 15.78
CA GLY A 294 -9.32 -24.52 15.30
C GLY A 294 -9.29 -24.35 13.78
N ARG A 295 -10.38 -24.67 13.06
CA ARG A 295 -10.45 -24.43 11.61
C ARG A 295 -10.88 -23.00 11.35
N GLY A 296 -10.17 -22.34 10.44
CA GLY A 296 -10.49 -20.99 9.99
C GLY A 296 -11.66 -21.00 9.01
N HIS A 297 -12.58 -20.04 9.17
CA HIS A 297 -13.66 -19.75 8.23
C HIS A 297 -13.58 -18.28 7.84
N ALA A 298 -13.88 -17.97 6.57
CA ALA A 298 -13.94 -16.62 6.04
C ALA A 298 -15.36 -16.32 5.54
N HIS A 299 -15.81 -15.10 5.75
CA HIS A 299 -17.12 -14.60 5.33
C HIS A 299 -16.97 -13.20 4.76
N ASP A 300 -17.32 -13.00 3.49
CA ASP A 300 -17.43 -11.67 2.91
C ASP A 300 -18.69 -11.01 3.46
N VAL A 301 -18.50 -9.90 4.16
CA VAL A 301 -19.55 -9.18 4.89
C VAL A 301 -20.06 -8.02 4.04
N PHE A 302 -19.14 -7.31 3.39
CA PHE A 302 -19.46 -6.12 2.61
C PHE A 302 -18.47 -5.98 1.45
N ASP A 303 -18.98 -5.55 0.30
CA ASP A 303 -18.17 -5.12 -0.84
C ASP A 303 -18.95 -4.01 -1.56
N GLY A 304 -18.47 -2.77 -1.45
CA GLY A 304 -19.16 -1.61 -2.00
C GLY A 304 -18.41 -0.30 -1.78
N VAL A 305 -18.92 0.76 -2.41
CA VAL A 305 -18.35 2.11 -2.28
C VAL A 305 -18.86 2.79 -1.02
N LEU A 306 -17.95 3.33 -0.22
CA LEU A 306 -18.25 4.15 0.95
C LEU A 306 -17.90 5.60 0.67
N GLU A 307 -18.82 6.51 0.94
CA GLU A 307 -18.56 7.96 0.89
C GLU A 307 -17.63 8.39 2.03
N THR A 308 -17.04 9.58 1.92
CA THR A 308 -16.19 10.11 3.01
C THR A 308 -16.95 10.18 4.34
N GLY A 309 -16.36 9.65 5.42
CA GLY A 309 -16.92 9.69 6.76
C GLY A 309 -16.88 8.35 7.50
N ARG A 310 -17.76 8.21 8.49
CA ARG A 310 -17.86 7.02 9.35
C ARG A 310 -19.06 6.18 8.96
N HIS A 311 -18.81 4.88 8.85
CA HIS A 311 -19.80 3.87 8.43
C HIS A 311 -19.90 2.78 9.47
N ARG A 312 -21.10 2.21 9.60
CA ARG A 312 -21.36 1.04 10.44
C ARG A 312 -21.92 -0.06 9.58
N ILE A 313 -21.27 -1.21 9.63
CA ILE A 313 -21.64 -2.38 8.84
C ILE A 313 -22.05 -3.49 9.80
N PRO A 314 -23.31 -3.95 9.74
CA PRO A 314 -23.77 -5.03 10.60
C PRO A 314 -23.08 -6.34 10.22
N LEU A 315 -22.68 -7.10 11.23
CA LEU A 315 -22.01 -8.38 11.08
C LEU A 315 -22.97 -9.50 11.45
N GLU A 316 -23.25 -10.40 10.51
CA GLU A 316 -24.14 -11.52 10.78
C GLU A 316 -23.59 -12.40 11.92
N ALA A 317 -24.45 -12.86 12.83
CA ALA A 317 -24.04 -13.67 13.98
C ALA A 317 -23.22 -14.92 13.61
N ARG A 318 -23.42 -15.48 12.41
CA ARG A 318 -22.61 -16.59 11.91
C ARG A 318 -21.17 -16.18 11.61
N ALA A 319 -20.94 -14.97 11.13
CA ALA A 319 -19.62 -14.46 10.76
C ALA A 319 -18.74 -14.16 11.98
N VAL A 320 -19.36 -13.79 13.11
CA VAL A 320 -18.65 -13.27 14.31
C VAL A 320 -18.78 -14.17 15.55
N LYS A 321 -19.11 -15.45 15.36
CA LYS A 321 -19.20 -16.41 16.46
C LYS A 321 -17.81 -16.86 16.91
N GLY A 322 -17.53 -16.75 18.22
CA GLY A 322 -16.35 -17.35 18.84
C GLY A 322 -15.18 -16.36 18.93
N ALA A 323 -13.99 -16.78 18.49
CA ALA A 323 -12.86 -15.89 18.26
C ALA A 323 -12.92 -15.44 16.80
N SER A 324 -13.14 -14.15 16.60
CA SER A 324 -13.43 -13.56 15.29
C SER A 324 -12.62 -12.30 15.07
N PHE A 325 -12.32 -12.03 13.81
CA PHE A 325 -11.45 -10.97 13.35
C PHE A 325 -12.05 -10.37 12.09
N VAL A 326 -11.84 -9.08 11.87
CA VAL A 326 -12.37 -8.35 10.73
C VAL A 326 -11.22 -7.72 9.98
N VAL A 327 -11.24 -7.83 8.65
CA VAL A 327 -10.28 -7.20 7.75
C VAL A 327 -11.06 -6.28 6.82
N ALA A 328 -10.69 -5.00 6.81
CA ALA A 328 -11.20 -4.01 5.86
C ALA A 328 -10.09 -3.70 4.86
N ARG A 329 -10.39 -3.79 3.56
CA ARG A 329 -9.42 -3.57 2.48
C ARG A 329 -9.94 -2.56 1.47
N THR A 330 -9.05 -1.69 1.01
CA THR A 330 -9.19 -0.81 -0.15
C THR A 330 -8.01 -1.05 -1.10
N SER A 331 -8.01 -0.46 -2.29
CA SER A 331 -6.82 -0.51 -3.16
C SER A 331 -5.58 0.04 -2.46
N GLY A 332 -5.73 1.11 -1.67
CA GLY A 332 -4.65 1.84 -1.03
C GLY A 332 -4.32 1.45 0.41
N GLY A 333 -4.86 0.35 0.95
CA GLY A 333 -4.56 -0.04 2.32
C GLY A 333 -5.49 -1.08 2.93
N VAL A 334 -5.06 -1.63 4.07
CA VAL A 334 -5.77 -2.68 4.81
C VAL A 334 -5.71 -2.41 6.31
N LEU A 335 -6.85 -2.58 6.98
CA LEU A 335 -6.95 -2.57 8.43
C LEU A 335 -7.44 -3.93 8.93
N VAL A 336 -6.99 -4.29 10.13
CA VAL A 336 -7.30 -5.58 10.76
C VAL A 336 -7.67 -5.31 12.20
N GLU A 337 -8.77 -5.90 12.66
CA GLU A 337 -9.19 -5.83 14.06
C GLU A 337 -9.66 -7.17 14.61
N ALA A 338 -9.43 -7.37 15.90
CA ALA A 338 -10.05 -8.45 16.64
C ALA A 338 -11.44 -8.02 17.12
N MET A 339 -12.41 -8.94 17.07
CA MET A 339 -13.76 -8.69 17.58
C MET A 339 -13.72 -8.56 19.11
N ALA A 340 -13.98 -7.36 19.62
CA ALA A 340 -14.27 -7.16 21.03
C ALA A 340 -15.68 -7.73 21.34
N ARG A 341 -15.81 -8.36 22.49
CA ARG A 341 -17.09 -8.87 23.01
C ARG A 341 -17.67 -7.94 24.05
#